data_AF-A0A1A9WNQ5-F1
#
_entry.id   AF-A0A1A9WNQ5-F1
#
_cell.length_a   1.000
_cell.length_b   1.000
_cell.length_c   1.000
_cell.angle_alpha   90.00
_cell.angle_beta   90.00
_cell.angle_gamma   90.00
#
_symmetry.space_group_name_H-M   'P 1'
#
loop_
_entity.id
_entity.type
_entity.pdbx_description
1 polymer ?
#
loop_
_entity_poly.entity_id
_entity_poly.type
_entity_poly.pdbx_seq_one_letter_code
_entity_poly.pdbx_strand_id
1 'polypeptide(L)'
;MFSFSMINSLLLISALCKTGVKSIPECNNACTREYQPVCGTLKSADKSLNCTFPNECLFKLRKCEHQEDWSIKTGVCFKDSEECPHLLNY
;
A
#
# COMPACT_ATOMS: atom_id res chain seq x y z
N MET A 1 11.42 -45.75 24.71
CA MET A 1 10.79 -45.77 23.37
C MET A 1 9.53 -44.92 23.46
N PHE A 2 9.59 -43.66 23.01
CA PHE A 2 8.42 -42.78 23.02
C PHE A 2 7.47 -43.23 21.91
N SER A 3 6.22 -43.54 22.26
CA SER A 3 5.20 -44.06 21.34
C SER A 3 5.03 -43.11 20.15
N PHE A 4 5.02 -43.65 18.93
CA PHE A 4 4.85 -42.90 17.67
C PHE A 4 3.59 -42.01 17.66
N SER A 5 2.59 -42.34 18.49
CA SER A 5 1.40 -41.52 18.71
C SER A 5 1.70 -40.17 19.40
N MET A 6 2.70 -40.10 20.28
CA MET A 6 3.07 -38.87 21.01
C MET A 6 3.87 -37.90 20.14
N ILE A 7 4.58 -38.39 19.13
CA ILE A 7 5.39 -37.55 18.21
C ILE A 7 4.47 -36.82 17.23
N ASN A 8 3.39 -37.48 16.79
CA ASN A 8 2.43 -36.92 15.84
C ASN A 8 1.56 -35.80 16.46
N SER A 9 1.37 -35.81 17.79
CA SER A 9 0.66 -34.76 18.50
C SER A 9 1.50 -33.49 18.71
N LEU A 10 2.83 -33.59 18.79
CA LEU A 10 3.70 -32.42 18.95
C LEU A 10 3.90 -31.62 17.65
N LEU A 11 3.83 -32.28 16.48
CA LEU A 11 3.98 -31.63 15.17
C LEU A 11 2.81 -30.70 14.80
N LEU A 12 1.64 -30.88 15.43
CA LEU A 12 0.47 -30.03 15.23
C LEU A 12 0.55 -28.70 16.00
N ILE A 13 1.33 -28.63 17.07
CA ILE A 13 1.39 -27.46 17.97
C ILE A 13 2.34 -26.38 17.41
N SER A 14 3.36 -26.76 16.63
CA SER A 14 4.31 -25.81 16.03
C SER A 14 3.77 -25.04 14.81
N ALA A 15 2.56 -25.35 14.34
CA ALA A 15 1.99 -24.72 13.15
C ALA A 15 1.25 -23.39 13.41
N LEU A 16 1.06 -22.98 14.68
CA LEU A 16 0.22 -21.83 15.03
C LEU A 16 0.98 -20.55 15.46
N CYS A 17 2.31 -20.59 15.57
CA CYS A 17 3.08 -19.42 16.03
C CYS A 17 3.87 -18.74 14.92
N LYS A 18 3.19 -18.38 13.82
CA LYS A 18 3.67 -17.35 12.88
C LYS A 18 2.79 -16.12 13.02
N THR A 19 2.73 -15.52 14.21
CA THR A 19 2.14 -14.20 14.38
C THR A 19 3.12 -13.19 13.78
N GLY A 20 3.01 -12.95 12.48
CA GLY A 20 3.71 -11.86 11.82
C GLY A 20 3.19 -10.54 12.39
N VAL A 21 3.97 -9.90 13.26
CA VAL A 21 3.70 -8.54 13.71
C VAL A 21 3.79 -7.63 12.48
N LYS A 22 2.64 -7.23 11.92
CA LYS A 22 2.58 -6.23 10.85
C LYS A 22 2.84 -4.87 11.49
N SER A 23 4.08 -4.41 11.45
CA SER A 23 4.42 -3.04 11.86
C SER A 23 3.63 -2.05 11.02
N ILE A 24 3.00 -1.07 11.67
CA ILE A 24 2.39 0.07 10.96
C ILE A 24 3.53 0.79 10.23
N PRO A 25 3.45 1.00 8.91
CA PRO A 25 4.49 1.73 8.20
C PRO A 25 4.57 3.15 8.75
N GLU A 26 5.75 3.57 9.18
CA GLU A 26 6.02 4.98 9.50
C GLU A 26 6.12 5.76 8.18
N CYS A 27 5.03 6.42 7.82
CA CYS A 27 4.97 7.28 6.64
C CYS A 27 5.52 8.67 6.98
N ASN A 28 6.36 9.23 6.11
CA ASN A 28 6.83 10.60 6.27
C ASN A 28 5.74 11.56 5.81
N ASN A 29 5.12 12.25 6.75
CA ASN A 29 3.98 13.15 6.52
C ASN A 29 4.42 14.59 6.18
N ALA A 30 5.73 14.88 6.18
CA ALA A 30 6.25 16.20 5.88
C ALA A 30 6.46 16.36 4.36
N CYS A 31 5.47 16.91 3.68
CA CYS A 31 5.58 17.33 2.27
C CYS A 31 5.52 18.86 2.15
N THR A 32 6.39 19.38 1.29
CA THR A 32 6.37 20.77 0.86
C THR A 32 5.19 21.00 -0.12
N ARG A 33 4.81 22.26 -0.33
CA ARG A 33 3.64 22.67 -1.13
C ARG A 33 3.99 23.08 -2.57
N GLU A 34 5.16 22.71 -3.05
CA GLU A 34 5.54 22.90 -4.45
C GLU A 34 4.62 22.11 -5.36
N TYR A 35 4.27 22.74 -6.47
CA TYR A 35 3.47 22.12 -7.51
C TYR A 35 4.39 21.57 -8.60
N GLN A 36 4.64 20.27 -8.55
CA GLN A 36 5.42 19.51 -9.52
C GLN A 36 4.66 18.21 -9.83
N PRO A 37 3.59 18.30 -10.62
CA PRO A 37 2.57 17.26 -10.65
C PRO A 37 3.09 15.94 -11.22
N VAL A 38 2.51 14.86 -10.72
CA VAL A 38 2.79 13.50 -11.16
C VAL A 38 1.48 12.74 -11.38
N CYS A 39 1.45 11.88 -12.39
CA CYS A 39 0.31 11.05 -12.69
C CYS A 39 0.51 9.69 -12.02
N GLY A 40 -0.33 9.41 -11.03
CA GLY A 40 -0.41 8.12 -10.37
C GLY A 40 -1.41 7.21 -11.06
N THR A 41 -1.04 5.97 -11.35
CA THR A 41 -1.97 4.93 -11.82
C THR A 41 -2.06 3.82 -10.77
N LEU A 42 -3.23 3.67 -10.14
CA LEU A 42 -3.54 2.57 -9.24
C LEU A 42 -4.05 1.38 -10.04
N LYS A 43 -3.43 0.22 -9.83
CA LYS A 43 -3.94 -1.05 -10.35
C LYS A 43 -4.59 -1.82 -9.21
N SER A 44 -5.91 -1.93 -9.26
CA SER A 44 -6.66 -2.88 -8.44
C SER A 44 -7.21 -4.00 -9.32
N ALA A 45 -7.55 -5.14 -8.71
CA ALA A 45 -8.11 -6.29 -9.43
C ALA A 45 -9.33 -5.92 -10.28
N ASP A 46 -10.11 -4.94 -9.81
CA ASP A 46 -11.39 -4.56 -10.43
C ASP A 46 -11.31 -3.26 -11.25
N LYS A 47 -10.25 -2.46 -11.10
CA LYS A 47 -10.20 -1.11 -11.67
C LYS A 47 -8.78 -0.56 -11.83
N SER A 48 -8.60 0.26 -12.87
CA SER A 48 -7.45 1.14 -13.03
C SER A 48 -7.88 2.59 -12.81
N LEU A 49 -7.31 3.27 -11.81
CA LEU A 49 -7.55 4.69 -11.55
C LEU A 49 -6.33 5.50 -11.95
N ASN A 50 -6.53 6.68 -12.55
CA ASN A 50 -5.47 7.63 -12.86
C ASN A 50 -5.76 8.92 -12.11
N CYS A 51 -4.87 9.33 -11.22
CA CYS A 51 -5.02 10.55 -10.41
C CYS A 51 -3.77 11.42 -10.51
N THR A 52 -3.96 12.70 -10.75
CA THR A 52 -2.89 13.70 -10.70
C THR A 52 -2.63 14.09 -9.24
N PHE A 53 -1.40 13.87 -8.78
CA PHE A 53 -0.94 14.30 -7.46
C PHE A 53 -0.18 15.63 -7.60
N PRO A 54 -0.32 16.59 -6.66
CA PRO A 54 0.33 17.90 -6.76
C PRO A 54 1.86 17.83 -6.79
N ASN A 55 2.45 16.82 -6.13
CA ASN A 55 3.87 16.51 -6.19
C ASN A 55 4.15 15.03 -5.87
N GLU A 56 5.39 14.61 -6.11
CA GLU A 56 5.85 13.25 -5.84
C GLU A 56 5.83 12.89 -4.35
N CYS A 57 6.02 13.86 -3.45
CA CYS A 57 5.96 13.61 -2.01
C CYS A 57 4.56 13.16 -1.57
N LEU A 58 3.52 13.90 -1.96
CA LEU A 58 2.12 13.56 -1.66
C LEU A 58 1.71 12.22 -2.28
N PHE A 59 2.21 11.92 -3.48
CA PHE A 59 2.02 10.59 -4.09
C PHE A 59 2.60 9.47 -3.21
N LYS A 60 3.86 9.63 -2.75
CA LYS A 60 4.54 8.63 -1.91
C LYS A 60 3.87 8.47 -0.55
N LEU A 61 3.41 9.59 0.03
CA LEU A 61 2.68 9.59 1.29
C LEU A 61 1.40 8.76 1.17
N ARG A 62 0.56 9.03 0.16
CA ARG A 62 -0.65 8.25 -0.14
C ARG A 62 -0.35 6.76 -0.29
N LYS A 63 0.67 6.44 -1.11
CA LYS A 63 1.09 5.05 -1.34
C LYS A 63 1.48 4.35 -0.02
N CYS A 64 2.17 5.06 0.86
CA CYS A 64 2.58 4.54 2.16
C CYS A 64 1.40 4.32 3.11
N GLU A 65 0.53 5.32 3.26
CA GLU A 65 -0.59 5.28 4.22
C GLU A 65 -1.61 4.20 3.88
N HIS A 66 -1.89 4.00 2.60
CA HIS A 66 -2.94 3.09 2.14
C HIS A 66 -2.41 1.72 1.68
N GLN A 67 -1.09 1.54 1.56
CA GLN A 67 -0.47 0.30 1.08
C GLN A 67 -1.01 -0.13 -0.31
N GLU A 68 -1.33 0.84 -1.15
CA GLU A 68 -1.92 0.67 -2.48
C GLU A 68 -0.82 0.52 -3.55
N ASP A 69 -1.05 -0.31 -4.58
CA ASP A 69 -0.09 -0.49 -5.68
C ASP A 69 -0.23 0.59 -6.76
N TRP A 70 0.35 1.76 -6.45
CA TRP A 70 0.45 2.86 -7.39
C TRP A 70 1.75 2.81 -8.21
N SER A 71 1.60 3.06 -9.51
CA SER A 71 2.70 3.43 -10.42
C SER A 71 2.68 4.94 -10.68
N ILE A 72 3.83 5.53 -11.00
CA ILE A 72 3.99 6.99 -11.16
C ILE A 72 4.60 7.34 -12.52
N LYS A 73 4.15 8.46 -13.09
CA LYS A 73 4.76 9.11 -14.25
C LYS A 73 4.85 10.62 -14.00
N THR A 74 5.90 11.27 -14.47
CA THR A 74 6.05 12.73 -14.38
C THR A 74 4.96 13.46 -15.17
N GLY A 75 4.49 14.59 -14.64
CA GLY A 75 3.46 15.42 -15.25
C GLY A 75 2.05 15.03 -14.82
N VAL A 76 1.06 15.79 -15.28
CA VAL A 76 -0.36 15.52 -15.00
C VAL A 76 -0.85 14.28 -15.75
N CYS A 77 -1.93 13.66 -15.26
CA CYS A 77 -2.64 12.65 -16.05
C CYS A 77 -3.36 13.31 -17.24
N PHE A 78 -3.56 12.54 -18.32
CA PHE A 78 -4.36 13.02 -19.46
C PHE A 78 -5.82 13.27 -19.06
N LYS A 79 -6.35 12.38 -18.23
CA LYS A 79 -7.67 12.50 -17.62
C LYS A 79 -7.61 11.88 -16.23
N ASP A 80 -8.06 12.63 -15.24
CA ASP A 80 -8.25 12.11 -13.89
C ASP A 80 -9.53 11.26 -13.82
N SER A 81 -9.48 10.19 -13.04
CA SER A 81 -10.64 9.38 -12.71
C SER A 81 -11.61 10.15 -11.80
N GLU A 82 -12.91 9.89 -11.92
CA GLU A 82 -13.95 10.61 -11.17
C GLU A 82 -13.84 10.40 -9.66
N GLU A 83 -13.13 9.36 -9.23
CA GLU A 83 -12.91 9.01 -7.83
C GLU A 83 -11.77 9.79 -7.18
N CYS A 84 -10.88 10.40 -7.97
CA CYS A 84 -9.69 11.08 -7.45
C CYS A 84 -9.97 12.19 -6.44
N PRO A 85 -11.02 13.03 -6.58
CA PRO A 85 -11.35 14.05 -5.58
C PRO A 85 -11.57 13.51 -4.17
N HIS A 86 -12.03 12.26 -4.03
CA HIS A 86 -12.26 11.62 -2.74
C HIS A 86 -11.00 10.93 -2.18
N LEU A 87 -10.03 10.62 -3.04
CA LEU A 87 -8.78 9.93 -2.66
C LEU A 87 -7.66 10.91 -2.30
N LEU A 88 -7.72 12.12 -2.87
CA LEU A 88 -6.72 13.16 -2.78
C LEU A 88 -7.06 14.19 -1.69
N ASN A 89 -7.77 13.81 -0.63
CA ASN A 89 -8.04 14.71 0.50
C ASN A 89 -6.73 14.97 1.28
N TYR A 90 -5.97 15.97 0.82
CA TYR A 90 -4.82 16.57 1.49
C TYR A 90 -5.18 17.89 2.18
#